data_AF-A0A5T4GHM1-F1
#
_entry.id   AF-A0A5T4GHM1-F1
#
_cell.length_a   1.000
_cell.length_b   1.000
_cell.length_c   1.000
_cell.angle_alpha   90.00
_cell.angle_beta   90.00
_cell.angle_gamma   90.00
#
_symmetry.space_group_name_H-M   'P 1'
#
loop_
_entity.id
_entity.type
_entity.pdbx_description
1 polymer ?
#
loop_
_entity_poly.entity_id
_entity_poly.type
_entity_poly.pdbx_seq_one_letter_code
_entity_poly.pdbx_strand_id
1 'polypeptide(L)' 'KLRTTKYLKTAASADSASVQFEGKVQRIARVHHYGLRDRVSRKGPEVRYAERRLLGVNDDVEAMTRDMILQWLAG' A
#
# COMPACT_ATOMS: atom_id res chain seq x y z
N LYS A 1 -12.65 -6.51 4.68
CA LYS A 1 -13.29 -5.76 5.79
C LYS A 1 -12.69 -4.36 6.04
N LEU A 2 -11.40 -4.10 5.80
CA LEU A 2 -10.79 -2.77 6.02
C LEU A 2 -11.04 -1.73 4.91
N ARG A 3 -11.94 -1.99 3.95
CA ARG A 3 -12.17 -1.14 2.76
C ARG A 3 -13.18 0.00 3.01
N THR A 4 -13.72 0.12 4.22
CA THR A 4 -14.77 1.10 4.55
C THR A 4 -14.19 2.37 5.17
N THR A 5 -14.88 3.50 4.96
CA THR A 5 -14.46 4.83 5.44
C THR A 5 -14.30 4.92 6.96
N LYS A 6 -15.03 4.09 7.72
CA LYS A 6 -14.91 3.98 9.19
C LYS A 6 -13.49 3.72 9.68
N TYR A 7 -12.62 3.16 8.85
CA TYR A 7 -11.24 2.83 9.22
C TYR A 7 -10.20 3.77 8.63
N LEU A 8 -10.64 4.87 8.00
CA LEU A 8 -9.78 5.79 7.29
C LEU A 8 -9.90 7.18 7.90
N LYS A 9 -8.76 7.87 7.96
CA LYS A 9 -8.64 9.29 8.27
C LYS A 9 -8.09 10.00 7.04
N THR A 10 -8.66 11.15 6.72
CA THR A 10 -8.20 12.01 5.65
C THR A 10 -7.46 13.21 6.23
N ALA A 11 -6.47 13.71 5.49
CA ALA A 11 -5.84 14.99 5.75
C ALA A 11 -5.60 15.68 4.40
N ALA A 12 -5.95 16.96 4.31
CA ALA A 12 -5.83 17.75 3.10
C ALA A 12 -5.21 19.11 3.42
N SER A 13 -4.41 19.62 2.48
CA SER A 13 -3.91 20.99 2.42
C SER A 13 -4.27 21.59 1.06
N ALA A 14 -3.86 22.83 0.80
CA ALA A 14 -4.06 23.45 -0.51
C ALA A 14 -3.41 22.64 -1.65
N ASP A 15 -2.27 22.00 -1.38
CA ASP A 15 -1.44 21.34 -2.40
C ASP A 15 -1.46 19.81 -2.32
N SER A 16 -2.15 19.22 -1.33
CA SER A 16 -2.10 17.76 -1.13
C SER A 16 -3.35 17.20 -0.49
N ALA A 17 -3.60 15.91 -0.75
CA ALA A 17 -4.61 15.12 -0.05
C ALA A 17 -4.03 13.74 0.26
N SER A 18 -4.31 13.24 1.46
CA SER A 18 -3.87 11.93 1.91
C SER A 18 -5.00 11.18 2.60
N VAL A 19 -4.95 9.86 2.48
CA VAL A 19 -5.87 8.93 3.16
C VAL A 19 -5.02 7.88 3.85
N GLN A 20 -5.25 7.70 5.14
CA GLN A 20 -4.52 6.74 5.96
C GLN A 20 -5.46 5.92 6.82
N PHE A 21 -5.02 4.72 7.23
CA PHE A 21 -5.77 3.94 8.20
C PHE A 21 -5.72 4.58 9.59
N GLU A 22 -6.82 4.48 10.33
CA GLU A 22 -6.93 5.03 11.68
C GLU A 22 -6.65 3.99 12.77
N GLY A 23 -5.98 4.44 13.84
CA GLY A 23 -5.81 3.68 15.09
C GLY A 23 -5.24 2.27 14.89
N LYS A 24 -5.86 1.28 15.55
CA LYS A 24 -5.41 -0.13 15.50
C LYS A 24 -5.38 -0.72 14.09
N VAL A 25 -6.22 -0.22 13.18
CA VAL A 25 -6.27 -0.73 11.80
C VAL A 25 -5.00 -0.39 11.04
N GLN A 26 -4.38 0.75 11.32
CA GLN A 26 -3.10 1.12 10.72
C GLN A 26 -2.02 0.09 11.00
N ARG A 27 -1.97 -0.45 12.23
CA ARG A 27 -1.04 -1.53 12.59
C ARG A 27 -1.29 -2.79 11.76
N ILE A 28 -2.56 -3.22 11.67
CA ILE A 28 -2.94 -4.42 10.91
C ILE A 28 -2.55 -4.24 9.44
N ALA A 29 -2.85 -3.08 8.85
CA ALA A 29 -2.49 -2.77 7.48
C ALA A 29 -0.97 -2.86 7.26
N ARG A 30 -0.15 -2.25 8.13
CA ARG A 30 1.32 -2.31 8.05
C ARG A 30 1.86 -3.74 8.17
N VAL A 31 1.34 -4.53 9.11
CA VAL A 31 1.77 -5.92 9.31
C VAL A 31 1.59 -6.74 8.05
N HIS A 32 0.42 -6.65 7.43
CA HIS A 32 0.16 -7.41 6.20
C HIS A 32 0.84 -6.80 4.98
N HIS A 33 0.95 -5.47 4.90
CA HIS A 33 1.55 -4.81 3.76
C HIS A 33 3.03 -5.14 3.64
N TYR A 34 3.78 -5.09 4.76
CA TYR A 34 5.22 -5.34 4.79
C TYR A 34 5.59 -6.77 5.23
N GLY A 35 4.62 -7.67 5.44
CA GLY A 35 4.88 -9.06 5.86
C GLY A 35 5.57 -9.17 7.24
N LEU A 36 5.15 -8.34 8.20
CA LEU A 36 5.69 -8.32 9.56
C LEU A 36 5.13 -9.46 10.42
N ARG A 37 5.68 -9.59 11.63
CA ARG A 37 5.17 -10.50 12.66
C ARG A 37 4.07 -9.84 13.49
N ASP A 38 2.99 -10.57 13.78
CA ASP A 38 1.97 -10.17 14.75
C ASP A 38 1.32 -11.41 15.38
N ARG A 39 0.62 -11.21 16.50
CA ARG A 39 -0.10 -12.28 17.20
C ARG A 39 -1.45 -12.54 16.53
N VAL A 40 -1.75 -13.82 16.31
CA VAL A 40 -3.05 -14.24 15.72
C VAL A 40 -4.22 -13.94 16.66
N SER A 41 -3.99 -14.00 17.98
CA SER A 41 -4.97 -13.63 19.00
C SER A 41 -4.27 -13.06 20.26
N ARG A 42 -5.03 -12.49 21.21
CA ARG A 42 -4.46 -11.79 22.38
C ARG A 42 -3.48 -12.63 23.21
N LYS A 43 -3.69 -13.95 23.26
CA LYS A 43 -2.79 -14.94 23.90
C LYS A 43 -2.31 -16.01 22.92
N GLY A 44 -2.41 -15.74 21.62
CA GLY A 44 -2.08 -16.68 20.56
C GLY A 44 -0.61 -16.62 20.15
N PRO A 45 -0.20 -17.56 19.27
CA PRO A 45 1.14 -17.58 18.70
C PRO A 45 1.40 -16.33 17.86
N GLU A 46 2.67 -15.98 17.76
CA GLU A 46 3.16 -14.93 16.87
C GLU A 46 3.60 -15.54 15.55
N VAL A 47 3.09 -15.00 14.44
CA VAL A 47 3.36 -15.52 13.09
C VAL A 47 3.84 -14.40 12.19
N ARG A 48 4.66 -14.74 11.20
CA ARG A 48 5.03 -13.82 10.12
C ARG A 48 3.95 -13.89 9.04
N TYR A 49 3.40 -12.75 8.66
CA TYR A 49 2.42 -12.69 7.58
C TYR A 49 3.12 -12.61 6.22
N ALA A 50 2.47 -13.16 5.18
CA ALA A 50 2.90 -12.94 3.81
C ALA A 50 2.73 -11.45 3.45
N GLU A 51 3.76 -10.91 2.79
CA GLU A 51 3.77 -9.53 2.30
C GLU A 51 2.72 -9.33 1.20
N ARG A 52 1.94 -8.26 1.28
CA ARG A 52 0.99 -7.85 0.23
C ARG A 52 1.61 -6.77 -0.63
N ARG A 53 2.40 -7.22 -1.61
CA ARG A 53 3.04 -6.35 -2.61
C ARG A 53 2.00 -5.54 -3.37
N LEU A 54 2.34 -4.29 -3.67
CA LEU A 54 1.52 -3.44 -4.53
C LEU A 54 1.56 -3.99 -5.95
N LEU A 55 0.39 -3.96 -6.59
CA LEU A 55 0.27 -4.18 -8.02
C LEU A 55 0.27 -2.81 -8.70
N GLY A 56 0.90 -2.70 -9.87
CA GLY A 56 0.89 -1.47 -10.65
C GLY A 56 2.24 -1.14 -11.23
N VAL A 57 2.50 0.16 -11.37
CA VAL A 57 3.72 0.69 -11.96
C VAL A 57 4.90 0.36 -11.06
N ASN A 58 5.84 -0.39 -11.61
CA ASN A 58 7.18 -0.61 -11.08
C ASN A 58 8.20 -0.03 -12.07
N ASP A 59 9.47 -0.08 -11.71
CA ASP A 59 10.56 0.46 -12.52
C ASP A 59 10.57 -0.13 -13.95
N ASP A 60 10.24 -1.41 -14.10
CA ASP A 60 10.15 -2.07 -15.40
C ASP A 60 9.00 -1.49 -16.25
N VAL A 61 7.82 -1.33 -15.67
CA VAL A 61 6.65 -0.74 -16.33
C VAL A 61 6.92 0.72 -16.69
N GLU A 62 7.58 1.47 -15.81
CA GLU A 62 7.97 2.85 -16.07
C GLU A 62 8.95 2.93 -17.25
N ALA A 63 9.99 2.11 -17.25
CA ALA A 63 10.98 2.04 -18.33
C ALA A 63 10.33 1.68 -19.67
N MET A 64 9.53 0.62 -19.71
CA MET A 64 8.81 0.22 -20.93
C MET A 64 7.87 1.30 -21.44
N THR A 65 7.13 1.96 -20.53
CA THR A 65 6.20 3.04 -20.90
C THR A 65 6.97 4.23 -21.46
N ARG A 66 8.07 4.62 -20.82
CA ARG A 66 8.94 5.70 -21.27
C ARG A 66 9.52 5.40 -22.64
N ASP A 67 10.05 4.19 -22.84
CA ASP A 67 10.67 3.78 -24.11
C ASP A 67 9.66 3.75 -25.24
N MET A 68 8.43 3.26 -25.00
CA MET A 68 7.34 3.33 -25.98
C MET A 68 7.01 4.76 -26.38
N ILE A 69 6.92 5.68 -25.41
CA ILE A 69 6.64 7.09 -25.69
C ILE A 69 7.78 7.71 -26.50
N LEU A 70 9.04 7.45 -26.13
CA LEU A 70 10.20 7.96 -26.85
C LEU A 70 10.28 7.41 -28.28
N GLN A 71 10.04 6.12 -28.47
CA GLN A 71 10.02 5.50 -29.79
C GLN A 71 8.91 6.10 -30.67
N TRP A 72 7.71 6.31 -30.11
CA TRP A 72 6.61 6.94 -30.83
C TRP A 72 6.92 8.39 -31.24
N LEU A 73 7.61 9.15 -30.38
CA LEU A 73 8.04 10.52 -30.68
C LEU A 73 9.20 10.58 -31.68
N ALA A 74 10.06 9.56 -31.71
CA ALA A 74 11.23 9.53 -32.58
C ALA A 74 10.89 9.21 -34.06
N GLY A 75 9.78 8.52 -34.32
CA GLY A 75 9.39 8.07 -35.66
C GLY A 75 10.11 6.81 -36.09
#